data_AF-A0A3C1Q059-F1
#
_entry.id   AF-A0A3C1Q059-F1
#
_cell.length_a   1.000
_cell.length_b   1.000
_cell.length_c   1.000
_cell.angle_alpha   90.00
_cell.angle_beta   90.00
_cell.angle_gamma   90.00
#
_symmetry.space_group_name_H-M   'P 1'
#
loop_
_entity.id
_entity.type
_entity.pdbx_description
1 polymer ?
#
loop_
_entity_poly.entity_id
_entity_poly.type
_entity_poly.pdbx_seq_one_letter_code
_entity_poly.pdbx_strand_id
1 'polypeptide(L)'
;MLLSHHSFNMATKTNGIRKVSTWILAIAILLPSIFSASAVTPSGFDELIKPFLKENCIRCHGKEKQKGKLTLHDAQVDFENPKTSEFWLEILAQLTARDMPPSDEKTQPTDSERNAVI
;
A
#
# COMPACT_ATOMS: atom_id res chain seq x y z
N MET A 1 -80.81 23.69 40.12
CA MET A 1 -80.44 22.32 39.70
C MET A 1 -79.29 22.43 38.72
N LEU A 2 -78.07 22.08 39.16
CA LEU A 2 -77.38 20.84 38.76
C LEU A 2 -76.96 20.89 37.28
N LEU A 3 -75.73 21.36 37.02
CA LEU A 3 -74.55 20.53 36.69
C LEU A 3 -74.83 19.63 35.46
N SER A 4 -74.14 19.83 34.33
CA SER A 4 -72.86 19.15 34.14
C SER A 4 -71.99 19.85 33.09
N HIS A 5 -70.87 20.40 33.54
CA HIS A 5 -69.73 20.70 32.68
C HIS A 5 -69.03 19.40 32.29
N HIS A 6 -68.68 19.30 31.03
CA HIS A 6 -67.75 18.32 30.48
C HIS A 6 -66.41 18.41 31.23
N SER A 7 -66.07 17.41 32.03
CA SER A 7 -64.71 17.24 32.56
C SER A 7 -64.01 16.17 31.70
N PHE A 8 -63.34 16.62 30.63
CA PHE A 8 -62.40 15.77 29.91
C PHE A 8 -61.11 15.70 30.73
N ASN A 9 -60.81 14.51 31.24
CA ASN A 9 -59.67 14.24 32.10
C ASN A 9 -58.38 14.27 31.26
N MET A 10 -57.60 15.35 31.36
CA MET A 10 -56.32 15.51 30.66
C MET A 10 -55.22 14.87 31.52
N ALA A 11 -55.11 13.54 31.49
CA ALA A 11 -54.00 12.82 32.09
C ALA A 11 -52.80 12.83 31.13
N THR A 12 -51.91 13.81 31.27
CA THR A 12 -50.61 13.82 30.61
C THR A 12 -49.74 12.71 31.22
N LYS A 13 -49.58 11.60 30.51
CA LYS A 13 -48.62 10.54 30.85
C LYS A 13 -47.21 11.10 30.68
N THR A 14 -46.61 11.56 31.77
CA THR A 14 -45.20 11.95 31.83
C THR A 14 -44.35 10.72 31.52
N ASN A 15 -43.77 10.67 30.33
CA ASN A 15 -42.81 9.66 29.94
C ASN A 15 -41.62 9.71 30.90
N GLY A 16 -41.41 8.60 31.61
CA GLY A 16 -40.32 8.40 32.54
C GLY A 16 -38.97 8.43 31.82
N ILE A 17 -38.39 9.62 31.70
CA ILE A 17 -36.98 9.83 31.40
C ILE A 17 -36.21 9.52 32.68
N ARG A 18 -36.15 8.23 33.03
CA ARG A 18 -35.31 7.72 34.12
C ARG A 18 -34.79 6.39 33.58
N LYS A 19 -33.46 6.27 33.45
CA LYS A 19 -32.68 5.08 33.00
C LYS A 19 -32.11 5.06 31.57
N VAL A 20 -32.08 6.18 30.83
CA VAL A 20 -31.22 6.28 29.61
C VAL A 20 -29.88 6.98 29.89
N SER A 21 -29.71 7.57 31.08
CA SER A 21 -28.56 8.42 31.42
C SER A 21 -27.32 7.70 31.94
N THR A 22 -27.30 6.37 32.06
CA THR A 22 -26.14 5.62 32.59
C THR A 22 -25.49 4.66 31.60
N TRP A 23 -25.93 4.64 30.34
CA TRP A 23 -25.38 3.75 29.30
C TRP A 23 -24.66 4.48 28.15
N ILE A 24 -24.47 5.80 28.25
CA ILE A 24 -23.76 6.58 27.21
C ILE A 24 -22.28 6.84 27.57
N LEU A 25 -21.89 6.70 28.85
CA LEU A 25 -20.49 6.90 29.27
C LEU A 25 -19.62 5.62 29.23
N ALA A 26 -20.19 4.45 28.95
CA ALA A 26 -19.44 3.18 28.99
C ALA A 26 -19.01 2.64 27.61
N ILE A 27 -19.51 3.19 26.49
CA ILE A 27 -19.21 2.68 25.15
C ILE A 27 -18.08 3.46 24.45
N ALA A 28 -17.70 4.63 24.97
CA ALA A 28 -16.62 5.45 24.40
C ALA A 28 -15.19 4.97 24.73
N ILE A 29 -15.03 3.91 25.53
CA ILE A 29 -13.72 3.42 26.03
C ILE A 29 -13.39 2.01 25.48
N LEU A 30 -14.10 1.50 24.47
CA LEU A 30 -13.88 0.16 23.91
C LEU A 30 -13.61 0.11 22.40
N LEU A 31 -13.20 1.23 21.79
CA LEU A 31 -12.55 1.18 20.48
C LEU A 31 -11.10 1.67 20.64
N PRO A 32 -10.17 0.80 21.08
CA PRO A 32 -8.78 1.06 20.76
C PRO A 32 -8.72 1.12 19.23
N SER A 33 -8.40 2.31 18.72
CA SER A 33 -8.14 2.51 17.30
C SER A 33 -6.97 1.62 16.94
N ILE A 34 -7.25 0.47 16.34
CA ILE A 34 -6.24 -0.40 15.75
C ILE A 34 -5.82 0.27 14.44
N PHE A 35 -5.08 1.36 14.55
CA PHE A 35 -4.37 1.93 13.41
C PHE A 35 -3.10 1.09 13.24
N SER A 36 -3.24 -0.09 12.64
CA SER A 36 -2.09 -0.83 12.15
C SER A 36 -1.53 -0.09 10.96
N ALA A 37 -0.49 0.71 11.18
CA ALA A 37 0.37 1.15 10.10
C ALA A 37 1.13 -0.08 9.60
N SER A 38 0.60 -0.76 8.59
CA SER A 38 1.40 -1.66 7.78
C SER A 38 2.41 -0.80 7.05
N ALA A 39 3.62 -0.70 7.59
CA ALA A 39 4.76 -0.34 6.77
C ALA A 39 4.82 -1.40 5.68
N VAL A 40 4.50 -1.03 4.44
CA VAL A 40 4.71 -1.89 3.28
C VAL A 40 6.20 -2.17 3.24
N THR A 41 6.60 -3.35 3.69
CA THR A 41 7.93 -3.86 3.42
C THR A 41 8.04 -4.05 1.91
N PRO A 42 9.17 -3.72 1.29
CA PRO A 42 9.40 -3.97 -0.14
C PRO A 42 9.63 -5.47 -0.36
N SER A 43 8.66 -6.32 -0.01
CA SER A 43 8.75 -7.77 -0.17
C SER A 43 8.99 -8.15 -1.63
N GLY A 44 8.29 -7.50 -2.56
CA GLY A 44 8.49 -7.72 -3.99
C GLY A 44 9.89 -7.33 -4.48
N PHE A 45 10.48 -6.24 -3.99
CA PHE A 45 11.81 -5.82 -4.46
C PHE A 45 12.89 -6.80 -4.01
N ASP A 46 12.89 -7.17 -2.74
CA ASP A 46 13.93 -8.02 -2.17
C ASP A 46 13.81 -9.49 -2.60
N GLU A 47 12.58 -9.99 -2.78
CA GLU A 47 12.32 -11.39 -3.11
C GLU A 47 12.32 -11.67 -4.62
N LEU A 48 11.90 -10.71 -5.46
CA LEU A 48 11.77 -10.91 -6.91
C LEU A 48 12.79 -10.08 -7.70
N ILE A 49 12.86 -8.77 -7.43
CA ILE A 49 13.65 -7.85 -8.28
C ILE A 49 15.15 -7.99 -8.00
N LYS A 50 15.60 -7.97 -6.74
CA LYS A 50 17.03 -8.09 -6.39
C LYS A 50 17.66 -9.37 -6.97
N PRO A 51 17.07 -10.57 -6.83
CA PRO A 51 17.61 -11.78 -7.45
C PRO A 51 17.67 -11.69 -8.98
N PHE A 52 16.60 -11.17 -9.61
CA PHE A 52 16.55 -11.00 -11.05
C PHE A 52 17.68 -10.09 -11.57
N LEU A 53 17.88 -8.93 -10.92
CA LEU A 53 18.95 -7.99 -11.28
C LEU A 53 20.34 -8.62 -11.10
N LYS A 54 20.54 -9.37 -10.01
CA LYS A 54 21.81 -10.04 -9.73
C LYS A 54 22.20 -11.02 -10.83
N GLU A 55 21.24 -11.82 -11.29
CA GLU A 55 21.47 -12.84 -12.32
C GLU A 55 21.64 -12.23 -13.71
N ASN A 56 20.81 -11.23 -14.05
CA ASN A 56 20.67 -10.78 -15.44
C ASN A 56 21.36 -9.44 -15.74
N CYS A 57 21.58 -8.57 -14.74
CA CYS A 57 21.98 -7.18 -14.97
C CYS A 57 23.34 -6.82 -14.35
N ILE A 58 23.63 -7.28 -13.14
CA ILE A 58 24.80 -6.84 -12.36
C ILE A 58 26.14 -7.20 -13.01
N ARG A 59 26.21 -8.26 -13.84
CA ARG A 59 27.43 -8.59 -14.59
C ARG A 59 27.91 -7.43 -15.48
N CYS A 60 26.99 -6.66 -16.05
CA CYS A 60 27.28 -5.57 -16.97
C CYS A 60 27.12 -4.16 -16.37
N HIS A 61 26.34 -4.05 -15.29
CA HIS A 61 25.99 -2.79 -14.62
C HIS A 61 26.37 -2.79 -13.12
N GLY A 62 27.36 -3.60 -12.75
CA GLY A 62 27.85 -3.75 -11.39
C GLY A 62 29.08 -2.90 -11.07
N LYS A 63 29.82 -3.29 -10.03
CA LYS A 63 31.06 -2.59 -9.61
C LYS A 63 32.18 -2.69 -10.66
N GLU A 64 32.33 -3.89 -11.24
CA GLU A 64 33.40 -4.19 -12.18
C GLU A 64 33.17 -3.61 -13.58
N LYS A 65 31.90 -3.42 -13.97
CA LYS A 65 31.51 -2.96 -15.30
C LYS A 65 30.25 -2.13 -15.22
N GLN A 66 30.26 -0.96 -15.87
CA GLN A 66 29.15 -0.01 -15.93
C GLN A 66 28.82 0.30 -17.39
N LYS A 67 28.34 -0.72 -18.12
CA LYS A 67 27.98 -0.57 -19.55
C LYS A 67 26.91 0.52 -19.69
N GLY A 68 27.04 1.39 -20.69
CA GLY A 68 26.09 2.48 -20.89
C GLY A 68 26.06 3.53 -19.77
N LYS A 69 27.10 3.59 -18.91
CA LYS A 69 27.15 4.48 -17.73
C LYS A 69 26.02 4.24 -16.72
N LEU A 70 25.43 3.04 -16.75
CA LEU A 70 24.40 2.61 -15.81
C LEU A 70 25.02 1.74 -14.71
N THR A 71 24.68 2.07 -13.46
CA THR A 71 25.14 1.39 -12.25
C THR A 71 23.93 0.92 -11.44
N LEU A 72 23.89 -0.38 -11.11
CA LEU A 72 22.77 -1.03 -10.42
C LEU A 72 23.13 -1.66 -9.08
N HIS A 73 24.42 -1.79 -8.74
CA HIS A 73 24.86 -2.47 -7.52
C HIS A 73 24.59 -1.68 -6.23
N ASP A 74 24.33 -0.39 -6.35
CA ASP A 74 24.05 0.57 -5.28
C ASP A 74 22.84 1.46 -5.62
N ALA A 75 22.01 1.03 -6.59
CA ALA A 75 20.82 1.77 -7.00
C ALA A 75 19.87 1.95 -5.82
N GLN A 76 19.44 3.19 -5.61
CA GLN A 76 18.49 3.54 -4.56
C GLN A 76 17.08 3.09 -4.93
N VAL A 77 16.30 2.72 -3.92
CA VAL A 77 14.90 2.30 -4.06
C VAL A 77 14.06 3.23 -3.19
N ASP A 78 13.87 4.43 -3.69
CA ASP A 78 13.09 5.49 -3.07
C ASP A 78 12.18 6.09 -4.15
N PHE A 79 10.99 5.52 -4.31
CA PHE A 79 10.05 5.95 -5.34
C PHE A 79 9.35 7.28 -5.01
N GLU A 80 9.54 7.83 -3.81
CA GLU A 80 9.09 9.18 -3.47
C GLU A 80 9.99 10.24 -4.14
N ASN A 81 11.24 9.89 -4.45
CA ASN A 81 12.15 10.72 -5.21
C ASN A 81 11.88 10.60 -6.72
N PRO A 82 11.50 11.70 -7.41
CA PRO A 82 11.19 11.65 -8.84
C PRO A 82 12.33 11.12 -9.70
N LYS A 83 13.59 11.44 -9.37
CA LYS A 83 14.75 10.98 -10.14
C LYS A 83 14.95 9.47 -10.04
N THR A 84 14.70 8.91 -8.85
CA THR A 84 14.78 7.47 -8.64
C THR A 84 13.65 6.77 -9.39
N SER A 85 12.44 7.32 -9.37
CA SER A 85 11.30 6.78 -10.12
C SER A 85 11.54 6.82 -11.64
N GLU A 86 12.00 7.94 -12.18
CA GLU A 86 12.38 8.07 -13.60
C GLU A 86 13.44 7.03 -13.99
N PHE A 87 14.48 6.88 -13.18
CA PHE A 87 15.52 5.88 -13.38
C PHE A 87 14.98 4.44 -13.47
N TRP A 88 14.10 4.05 -12.55
CA TRP A 88 13.52 2.71 -12.56
C TRP A 88 12.51 2.52 -13.71
N LEU A 89 11.82 3.58 -14.14
CA LEU A 89 10.97 3.54 -15.34
C LEU A 89 11.77 3.31 -16.62
N GLU A 90 12.98 3.86 -16.73
CA GLU A 90 13.87 3.57 -17.86
C GLU A 90 14.30 2.09 -17.87
N ILE A 91 14.63 1.52 -16.72
CA ILE A 91 14.96 0.09 -16.59
C ILE A 91 13.75 -0.77 -16.99
N LEU A 92 12.56 -0.42 -16.49
CA LEU A 92 11.31 -1.08 -16.87
C LEU A 92 11.11 -1.05 -18.38
N ALA A 93 11.28 0.11 -19.02
CA ALA A 93 11.15 0.25 -20.46
C ALA A 93 12.12 -0.66 -21.23
N GLN A 94 13.39 -0.75 -20.80
CA GLN A 94 14.37 -1.66 -21.40
C GLN A 94 14.00 -3.14 -21.24
N LEU A 95 13.45 -3.52 -20.08
CA LEU A 95 12.97 -4.88 -19.84
C LEU A 95 11.74 -5.20 -20.70
N THR A 96 10.75 -4.30 -20.75
CA THR A 96 9.55 -4.44 -21.59
C THR A 96 9.89 -4.53 -23.08
N ALA A 97 10.86 -3.74 -23.54
CA ALA A 97 11.34 -3.78 -24.92
C ALA A 97 12.16 -5.04 -25.25
N ARG A 98 12.58 -5.81 -24.23
CA ARG A 98 13.51 -6.94 -24.32
C ARG A 98 14.90 -6.56 -24.86
N ASP A 99 15.28 -5.30 -24.70
CA ASP A 99 16.62 -4.80 -25.08
C ASP A 99 17.69 -5.19 -24.05
N MET A 100 17.26 -5.47 -22.81
CA MET A 100 18.13 -5.91 -21.72
C MET A 100 17.70 -7.27 -21.15
N PRO A 101 18.64 -8.20 -20.92
CA PRO A 101 20.04 -8.16 -21.38
C PRO A 101 20.14 -8.19 -22.92
N PRO A 102 21.20 -7.63 -23.53
CA PRO A 102 21.36 -7.61 -25.00
C PRO A 102 21.33 -9.02 -25.61
N SER A 103 20.75 -9.17 -26.81
CA SER A 103 20.50 -10.48 -27.43
C SER A 103 21.74 -11.33 -27.73
N ASP A 104 22.93 -10.72 -27.73
CA ASP A 104 24.22 -11.39 -27.91
C ASP A 104 24.79 -11.97 -26.59
N GLU A 105 24.17 -11.67 -25.45
CA GLU A 105 24.52 -12.27 -24.16
C GLU A 105 24.02 -13.72 -24.06
N LYS A 106 24.88 -14.60 -23.54
CA LYS A 106 24.60 -16.04 -23.39
C LYS A 106 23.45 -16.33 -22.40
N THR A 107 23.31 -15.48 -21.39
CA THR A 107 22.28 -15.59 -20.36
C THR A 107 21.15 -14.64 -20.73
N GLN A 108 19.95 -15.19 -20.91
CA GLN A 108 18.74 -14.44 -21.18
C GLN A 108 17.65 -14.93 -20.21
N PRO A 109 16.93 -14.02 -19.53
CA PRO A 109 15.79 -14.43 -18.74
C PRO A 109 14.67 -14.89 -19.68
N THR A 110 13.96 -15.92 -19.25
CA THR A 110 12.72 -16.37 -19.91
C THR A 110 11.67 -15.27 -19.87
N ASP A 111 10.66 -15.38 -20.73
CA ASP A 111 9.50 -14.48 -20.68
C ASP A 111 8.78 -14.52 -19.34
N SER A 112 8.72 -15.70 -18.69
CA SER A 112 8.10 -15.82 -17.37
C SER A 112 8.88 -15.08 -16.29
N GLU A 113 10.21 -15.21 -16.28
CA GLU A 113 11.08 -14.51 -15.31
C GLU A 113 11.03 -13.00 -15.52
N ARG A 114 11.01 -12.56 -16.78
CA ARG A 114 10.88 -11.14 -17.13
C ARG A 114 9.51 -10.58 -16.71
N ASN A 115 8.43 -11.29 -17.01
CA ASN A 115 7.07 -10.88 -16.67
C ASN A 115 6.80 -10.87 -15.16
N ALA A 116 7.60 -11.57 -14.35
CA ALA A 116 7.48 -11.56 -12.90
C ALA A 116 8.02 -10.27 -12.25
N VAL A 117 8.75 -9.43 -13.00
CA VAL A 117 9.43 -8.22 -12.48
C VAL A 117 9.07 -6.93 -13.21
N ILE A 118 8.11 -6.96 -14.15
CA ILE A 118 7.60 -5.80 -14.89
C ILE A 118 6.13 -5.53 -14.58
#